data_AF-A0A962AU18-F1
#
_entry.id   AF-A0A962AU18-F1
#
_cell.length_a   1.000
_cell.length_b   1.000
_cell.length_c   1.000
_cell.angle_alpha   90.00
_cell.angle_beta   90.00
_cell.angle_gamma   90.00
#
_symmetry.space_group_name_H-M   'P 1'
#
loop_
_entity.id
_entity.type
_entity.pdbx_description
1 polymer ?
#
loop_
_entity_poly.entity_id
_entity_poly.type
_entity_poly.pdbx_seq_one_letter_code
_entity_poly.pdbx_strand_id
1 'polypeptide(L)'
;RGVIRRIGLAPNHYKLGLVCNGMTVWDVDDARVDALGEQVGALDFVTHCYRRPRHPPVWRYNLFAMAHGRTREEVLAKRQRIAELLGPACRASDVLFSSEILKKTGLRLARRAGEEGACSD
;
A
#
# COMPACT_ATOMS: atom_id res chain seq x y z
N ARG A 1 -20.88 12.38 -11.97
CA ARG A 1 -21.28 10.94 -11.87
C ARG A 1 -20.04 10.15 -11.44
N GLY A 2 -20.12 9.26 -10.44
CA GLY A 2 -18.95 8.53 -9.89
C GLY A 2 -18.56 8.85 -8.44
N VAL A 3 -19.41 9.57 -7.68
CA VAL A 3 -19.17 9.90 -6.26
C VAL A 3 -19.08 8.63 -5.39
N ILE A 4 -19.86 7.60 -5.72
CA ILE A 4 -19.78 6.28 -5.11
C ILE A 4 -19.02 5.35 -6.06
N ARG A 5 -17.82 4.90 -5.66
CA ARG A 5 -17.00 3.95 -6.45
C ARG A 5 -17.53 2.52 -6.40
N ARG A 6 -18.05 2.06 -5.25
CA ARG A 6 -18.58 0.71 -5.04
C ARG A 6 -19.45 0.65 -3.78
N ILE A 7 -20.48 -0.22 -3.78
CA ILE A 7 -21.18 -0.70 -2.59
C ILE A 7 -20.79 -2.17 -2.38
N GLY A 8 -20.35 -2.55 -1.18
CA GLY A 8 -19.99 -3.93 -0.89
C GLY A 8 -19.50 -4.15 0.54
N LEU A 9 -19.25 -5.41 0.88
CA LEU A 9 -18.74 -5.81 2.20
C LEU A 9 -17.20 -5.80 2.20
N ALA A 10 -16.62 -5.40 3.34
CA ALA A 10 -15.18 -5.40 3.56
C ALA A 10 -14.83 -6.39 4.69
N PRO A 11 -14.38 -7.62 4.38
CA PRO A 11 -14.04 -8.60 5.41
C PRO A 11 -12.78 -8.18 6.18
N ASN A 12 -12.72 -8.60 7.45
CA ASN A 12 -11.55 -8.35 8.29
C ASN A 12 -10.44 -9.37 7.96
N HIS A 13 -9.40 -8.95 7.24
CA HIS A 13 -8.30 -9.84 6.84
C HIS A 13 -7.53 -10.47 8.00
N TYR A 14 -7.51 -9.87 9.19
CA TYR A 14 -6.93 -10.51 10.38
C TYR A 14 -7.72 -11.76 10.78
N LYS A 15 -9.05 -11.73 10.64
CA LYS A 15 -9.91 -12.91 10.87
C LYS A 15 -9.72 -13.99 9.80
N LEU A 16 -9.04 -13.68 8.70
CA LEU A 16 -8.67 -14.63 7.64
C LEU A 16 -7.25 -15.19 7.82
N GLY A 17 -6.58 -14.92 8.95
CA GLY A 17 -5.26 -15.47 9.28
C GLY A 17 -4.07 -14.71 8.70
N LEU A 18 -4.29 -13.60 7.96
CA LEU A 18 -3.24 -12.72 7.46
C LEU A 18 -2.85 -11.70 8.52
N VAL A 19 -2.06 -12.15 9.50
CA VAL A 19 -1.69 -11.36 10.68
C VAL A 19 -0.39 -10.59 10.49
N CYS A 20 0.53 -11.07 9.65
CA CYS A 20 1.79 -10.40 9.38
C CYS A 20 1.68 -9.50 8.15
N ASN A 21 1.82 -8.19 8.39
CA ASN A 21 1.81 -7.17 7.35
C ASN A 21 3.19 -6.52 7.28
N GLY A 22 3.85 -6.61 6.12
CA GLY A 22 5.11 -5.93 5.85
C GLY A 22 4.96 -4.95 4.71
N MET A 23 5.14 -3.66 4.99
CA MET A 23 5.33 -2.67 3.94
C MET A 23 6.76 -2.80 3.44
N THR A 24 6.96 -3.37 2.25
CA THR A 24 8.27 -3.40 1.62
C THR A 24 8.52 -2.06 0.92
N VAL A 25 9.73 -1.53 1.10
CA VAL A 25 10.14 -0.23 0.56
C VAL A 25 11.42 -0.39 -0.23
N TRP A 26 11.51 0.29 -1.39
CA TRP A 26 12.54 0.05 -2.39
C TRP A 26 13.05 1.38 -2.96
N ASP A 27 14.37 1.48 -3.12
CA ASP A 27 15.06 2.57 -3.80
C ASP A 27 15.33 2.11 -5.24
N VAL A 28 14.37 2.36 -6.13
CA VAL A 28 14.38 1.86 -7.51
C VAL A 28 14.78 2.97 -8.47
N ASP A 29 15.61 2.66 -9.46
CA ASP A 29 15.99 3.60 -10.51
C ASP A 29 14.78 4.34 -11.12
N ASP A 30 14.86 5.66 -11.19
CA ASP A 30 13.74 6.50 -11.64
C ASP A 30 13.37 6.27 -13.10
N ALA A 31 14.29 5.77 -13.94
CA ALA A 31 13.99 5.41 -15.32
C ALA A 31 13.23 4.07 -15.43
N ARG A 32 13.18 3.28 -14.35
CA ARG A 32 12.63 1.91 -14.34
C ARG A 32 11.44 1.74 -13.41
N VAL A 33 11.26 2.64 -12.45
CA VAL A 33 10.30 2.49 -11.34
C VAL A 33 8.85 2.33 -11.79
N ASP A 34 8.43 2.99 -12.88
CA ASP A 34 7.03 2.87 -13.32
C ASP A 34 6.76 1.48 -13.93
N ALA A 35 7.62 1.04 -14.87
CA ALA A 35 7.50 -0.28 -15.49
C ALA A 35 7.67 -1.43 -14.49
N LEU A 36 8.64 -1.31 -13.57
CA LEU A 36 8.85 -2.32 -12.52
C LEU A 36 7.75 -2.27 -11.46
N GLY A 37 7.23 -1.08 -11.14
CA GLY A 37 6.11 -0.91 -10.22
C GLY A 37 4.84 -1.59 -10.71
N GLU A 38 4.57 -1.54 -12.02
CA GLU A 38 3.45 -2.28 -12.62
C GLU A 38 3.62 -3.79 -12.48
N GLN A 39 4.82 -4.31 -12.76
CA GLN A 39 5.11 -5.74 -12.62
C GLN A 39 5.02 -6.21 -11.16
N VAL A 40 5.53 -5.41 -10.21
CA VAL A 40 5.42 -5.69 -8.78
C VAL A 40 3.95 -5.65 -8.33
N GLY A 41 3.18 -4.67 -8.80
CA GLY A 41 1.76 -4.54 -8.50
C GLY A 41 0.89 -5.67 -9.07
N ALA A 42 1.36 -6.35 -10.11
CA ALA A 42 0.69 -7.50 -10.71
C ALA A 42 0.95 -8.83 -9.98
N LEU A 43 1.86 -8.86 -8.99
CA LEU A 43 2.09 -10.04 -8.17
C LEU A 43 0.85 -10.35 -7.30
N ASP A 44 0.40 -11.59 -7.33
CA ASP A 44 -0.79 -12.09 -6.64
C ASP A 44 -0.82 -11.81 -5.12
N PHE A 45 0.35 -11.75 -4.49
CA PHE A 45 0.51 -11.47 -3.07
C PHE A 45 0.69 -9.98 -2.72
N VAL A 46 0.76 -9.08 -3.70
CA VAL A 46 0.89 -7.64 -3.50
C VAL A 46 -0.49 -6.98 -3.59
N THR A 47 -0.97 -6.41 -2.49
CA THR A 47 -2.31 -5.79 -2.47
C THR A 47 -2.30 -4.32 -2.90
N HIS A 48 -1.18 -3.64 -2.68
CA HIS A 48 -1.00 -2.24 -3.02
C HIS A 48 0.45 -2.05 -3.45
N CYS A 49 0.66 -1.42 -4.59
CA CYS A 49 1.96 -0.95 -5.03
C CYS A 49 1.84 0.52 -5.45
N TYR A 50 2.73 1.38 -4.96
CA TYR A 50 2.67 2.79 -5.28
C TYR A 50 4.04 3.46 -5.20
N ARG A 51 4.20 4.51 -6.03
CA ARG A 51 5.36 5.38 -6.03
C ARG A 51 5.16 6.56 -5.06
N ARG A 52 6.25 7.00 -4.42
CA ARG A 52 6.33 8.24 -3.62
C ARG A 52 7.64 8.96 -3.92
N PRO A 53 7.70 10.29 -3.75
CA PRO A 53 8.97 11.03 -3.78
C PRO A 53 9.92 10.54 -2.69
N ARG A 54 11.23 10.61 -2.96
CA ARG A 54 12.27 10.47 -1.93
C ARG A 54 12.41 11.77 -1.13
N HIS A 55 12.93 11.67 0.08
CA HIS A 55 13.25 12.81 0.95
C HIS A 55 14.68 12.66 1.53
N PRO A 56 15.74 12.79 0.71
CA PRO A 56 17.11 12.68 1.20
C PRO A 56 17.46 13.81 2.17
N PRO A 57 18.34 13.57 3.16
CA PRO A 57 19.00 12.29 3.45
C PRO A 57 18.14 11.32 4.27
N VAL A 58 16.96 11.74 4.73
CA VAL A 58 16.14 11.03 5.72
C VAL A 58 15.48 9.77 5.15
N TRP A 59 15.04 9.82 3.89
CA TRP A 59 14.27 8.75 3.27
C TRP A 59 14.60 8.57 1.80
N ARG A 60 15.09 7.39 1.43
CA ARG A 60 15.60 7.09 0.07
C ARG A 60 14.67 6.24 -0.80
N TYR A 61 13.56 5.73 -0.26
CA TYR A 61 12.72 4.77 -0.96
C TYR A 61 11.63 5.47 -1.78
N ASN A 62 11.50 5.12 -3.06
CA ASN A 62 10.53 5.69 -3.98
C ASN A 62 9.42 4.71 -4.40
N LEU A 63 9.57 3.40 -4.15
CA LEU A 63 8.56 2.38 -4.45
C LEU A 63 8.15 1.63 -3.17
N PHE A 64 6.85 1.43 -3.01
CA PHE A 64 6.23 0.80 -1.85
C PHE A 64 5.37 -0.35 -2.33
N ALA A 65 5.51 -1.53 -1.73
CA ALA A 65 4.66 -2.69 -2.02
C ALA A 65 4.24 -3.39 -0.72
N MET A 66 2.94 -3.52 -0.53
CA MET A 66 2.37 -4.18 0.65
C MET A 66 2.35 -5.70 0.45
N ALA A 67 3.06 -6.42 1.33
CA ALA A 67 3.05 -7.88 1.38
C ALA A 67 2.39 -8.36 2.67
N HIS A 68 1.44 -9.29 2.53
CA HIS A 68 0.78 -9.95 3.65
C HIS A 68 1.20 -11.42 3.74
N GLY A 69 1.27 -11.96 4.95
CA GLY A 69 1.53 -13.37 5.20
C GLY A 69 1.02 -13.81 6.56
N ARG A 70 1.11 -15.11 6.82
CA ARG A 70 0.78 -15.69 8.13
C ARG A 70 1.95 -15.55 9.11
N THR A 71 3.18 -15.52 8.60
CA THR A 71 4.40 -15.36 9.39
C THR A 71 5.33 -14.30 8.78
N ARG A 72 6.34 -13.87 9.54
CA ARG A 72 7.36 -12.94 9.04
C ARG A 72 8.20 -13.56 7.93
N GLU A 73 8.51 -14.84 8.04
CA GLU A 73 9.30 -15.61 7.08
C GLU A 73 8.58 -15.66 5.72
N GLU A 74 7.26 -15.86 5.73
CA GLU A 74 6.44 -15.82 4.51
C GLU A 74 6.51 -14.45 3.82
N VAL A 75 6.44 -13.37 4.61
CA VAL A 75 6.58 -12.00 4.09
C VAL A 75 7.99 -11.74 3.56
N LEU A 76 9.03 -12.23 4.22
CA LEU A 76 10.42 -12.12 3.77
C LEU A 76 10.66 -12.90 2.48
N ALA A 77 10.07 -14.09 2.32
CA ALA A 77 10.12 -14.85 1.08
C ALA A 77 9.42 -14.11 -0.07
N LYS A 78 8.25 -13.50 0.18
CA LYS A 78 7.55 -12.63 -0.78
C LYS A 78 8.38 -11.40 -1.15
N ARG A 79 9.02 -10.75 -0.16
CA ARG A 79 9.97 -9.65 -0.39
C ARG A 79 11.12 -10.11 -1.29
N GLN A 80 11.67 -11.29 -1.07
CA GLN A 80 12.77 -11.81 -1.89
C GLN A 80 12.37 -11.96 -3.37
N ARG A 81 11.15 -12.45 -3.65
CA ARG A 81 10.60 -12.49 -5.02
C ARG A 81 10.49 -11.10 -5.67
N ILE A 82 10.12 -10.08 -4.88
CA ILE A 82 10.11 -8.69 -5.37
C ILE A 82 11.54 -8.21 -5.65
N ALA A 83 12.50 -8.52 -4.77
CA ALA A 83 13.89 -8.13 -4.95
C ALA A 83 14.50 -8.71 -6.24
N GLU A 84 14.21 -9.98 -6.53
CA GLU A 84 14.63 -10.66 -7.76
C GLU A 84 14.05 -9.99 -9.01
N LEU A 85 12.77 -9.62 -8.98
CA LEU A 85 12.10 -8.91 -10.07
C LEU A 85 12.68 -7.52 -10.31
N LEU A 86 12.96 -6.76 -9.24
CA LEU A 86 13.56 -5.43 -9.35
C LEU A 86 15.03 -5.51 -9.80
N GLY A 87 15.72 -6.57 -9.40
CA GLY A 87 17.09 -6.87 -9.78
C GLY A 87 18.03 -5.66 -9.60
N PRO A 88 18.87 -5.35 -10.61
CA PRO A 88 19.90 -4.30 -10.49
C PRO A 88 19.31 -2.88 -10.43
N ALA A 89 18.03 -2.68 -10.74
CA ALA A 89 17.39 -1.37 -10.62
C ALA A 89 17.14 -0.99 -9.15
N CYS A 90 17.13 -1.96 -8.23
CA CYS A 90 16.97 -1.71 -6.80
C CYS A 90 18.34 -1.46 -6.13
N ARG A 91 18.52 -0.25 -5.60
CA ARG A 91 19.76 0.20 -4.95
C ARG A 91 19.78 -0.05 -3.44
N ALA A 92 18.60 -0.09 -2.82
CA ALA A 92 18.40 -0.35 -1.40
C ALA A 92 16.96 -0.79 -1.15
N SER A 93 16.72 -1.53 -0.07
CA SER A 93 15.37 -1.94 0.31
C SER A 93 15.26 -2.30 1.79
N ASP A 94 14.05 -2.22 2.33
CA ASP A 94 13.73 -2.57 3.72
C ASP A 94 12.29 -3.11 3.83
N VAL A 95 11.91 -3.58 5.02
CA VAL A 95 10.54 -4.00 5.36
C VAL A 95 10.10 -3.38 6.69
N LEU A 96 9.02 -2.61 6.63
CA LEU A 96 8.40 -2.02 7.81
C LEU A 96 7.27 -2.95 8.26
N PHE A 97 7.57 -3.79 9.25
CA PHE A 97 6.55 -4.64 9.86
C PHE A 97 5.64 -3.83 10.77
N SER A 98 4.33 -3.99 10.60
CA SER A 98 3.37 -3.47 11.56
C SER A 98 3.50 -4.22 12.88
N SER A 99 3.80 -3.51 13.97
CA SER A 99 3.76 -4.05 15.33
C SER A 99 2.39 -3.85 15.98
N GLU A 100 1.80 -2.68 15.76
CA GLU A 100 0.53 -2.28 16.37
C GLU A 100 -0.27 -1.40 15.41
N ILE A 101 -1.61 -1.47 15.50
CA ILE A 101 -2.50 -0.55 14.81
C ILE A 101 -2.90 0.56 15.77
N LEU A 102 -2.21 1.70 15.70
CA LEU A 102 -2.56 2.87 16.51
C LEU A 102 -3.89 3.50 16.08
N LYS A 103 -4.19 3.47 14.77
CA LYS A 103 -5.45 3.98 14.21
C LYS A 103 -5.76 3.32 12.87
N LYS A 104 -7.02 2.89 12.69
CA LYS A 104 -7.54 2.43 11.39
C LYS A 104 -9.01 2.81 11.25
N THR A 105 -9.25 3.91 10.55
CA THR A 105 -10.60 4.47 10.33
C THR A 105 -10.74 4.88 8.87
N GLY A 106 -11.92 4.65 8.28
CA GLY A 106 -12.23 5.18 6.95
C GLY A 106 -12.36 6.71 6.94
N LEU A 107 -12.28 7.31 5.76
CA LEU A 107 -12.57 8.74 5.57
C LEU A 107 -14.03 9.02 5.97
N ARG A 108 -14.22 9.96 6.89
CA ARG A 108 -15.54 10.48 7.25
C ARG A 108 -15.74 11.79 6.50
N LEU A 109 -16.66 11.81 5.54
CA LEU A 109 -17.06 13.04 4.86
C LEU A 109 -17.96 13.82 5.82
N ALA A 110 -17.53 15.01 6.25
CA ALA A 110 -18.40 15.93 6.96
C ALA A 110 -19.43 16.51 6.00
N ARG A 111 -20.67 16.69 6.46
CA ARG A 111 -21.65 17.51 5.72
C ARG A 111 -21.07 18.92 5.63
N ARG A 112 -21.02 19.51 4.43
CA ARG A 112 -20.71 20.95 4.33
C ARG A 112 -21.71 21.70 5.21
N ALA A 113 -21.22 22.52 6.14
CA ALA A 113 -22.07 23.46 6.84
C ALA A 113 -22.47 24.55 5.83
N GLY A 114 -23.76 24.67 5.53
CA GLY A 114 -24.31 25.67 4.62
C GLY A 114 -24.79 25.11 3.28
N GLU A 115 -25.95 24.47 3.30
CA GLU A 115 -26.91 24.43 2.19
C GLU A 115 -28.26 24.13 2.85
N GLU A 116 -28.87 25.20 3.38
CA GLU A 116 -30.31 25.24 3.67
C GLU A 116 -31.03 25.17 2.32
N GLY A 117 -31.36 23.97 1.88
CA GLY A 117 -32.36 23.78 0.83
C GLY A 117 -33.71 24.14 1.43
N ALA A 118 -34.24 25.30 1.04
CA ALA A 118 -35.59 25.72 1.37
C ALA A 118 -36.58 24.61 0.97
N CYS A 119 -37.27 24.05 1.95
CA CYS A 119 -38.52 23.36 1.73
C CYS A 119 -39.59 24.44 1.68
N SER A 120 -39.92 24.91 0.48
CA SER A 120 -41.20 25.58 0.24
C SER A 120 -42.24 24.49 -0.03
N ASP A 121 -43.43 24.67 0.56
CA ASP A 121 -44.58 23.77 0.53
C ASP A 121 -44.97 23.23 -0.86
#